data_AF-A0A7W1MRT9-F1
#
_entry.id   AF-A0A7W1MRT9-F1
#
_cell.length_a   1.000
_cell.length_b   1.000
_cell.length_c   1.000
_cell.angle_alpha   90.00
_cell.angle_beta   90.00
_cell.angle_gamma   90.00
#
_symmetry.space_group_name_H-M   'P 1'
#
loop_
_entity.id
_entity.type
_entity.pdbx_description
1 polymer ?
#
loop_
_entity_poly.entity_id
_entity_poly.type
_entity_poly.pdbx_seq_one_letter_code
_entity_poly.pdbx_strand_id
1 'polypeptide(L)'
;MDVIAVAGRTGAGTSVVAKLMRHYPGVSVVSFGDFLRKQSGGTANLQDFGQAFLLEQGPAAMVEGALAGRRPSEDRTLIIDGLRHEEVWVVLKNRFPNSRLLCVDPREEVLIQALVDEGKVDVSEARKRVGHPVELGVSRLVLKADYVTRGEDPSQSEEIAMRGLVAMIDPGIVPDSIQEKFSRSVLHDKPDRNSRRQLLMSRALSRGRRAIFELLTREGGCEQALGVAARLAVSEEEVYVHLKQGSLFAVTGSEKEAEFPIWQFTNGDVLPGFPKVLAALSGHNDLAKLRFFLSGNHLLAGESPLKALREDRVEEVVRAAERYLVQGAA
;
A
#
# COMPACT_ATOMS: atom_id res chain seq x y z
N MET A 1 -19.36 1.21 -6.18
CA MET A 1 -18.10 0.92 -5.48
C MET A 1 -17.43 -0.23 -6.21
N ASP A 2 -16.21 -0.03 -6.68
CA ASP A 2 -15.39 -1.11 -7.24
C ASP A 2 -14.78 -1.92 -6.09
N VAL A 3 -14.67 -3.24 -6.23
CA VAL A 3 -14.16 -4.12 -5.17
C VAL A 3 -13.05 -4.97 -5.73
N ILE A 4 -11.88 -4.93 -5.10
CA ILE A 4 -10.74 -5.76 -5.46
C ILE A 4 -10.38 -6.63 -4.25
N ALA A 5 -10.64 -7.92 -4.33
CA ALA A 5 -10.16 -8.87 -3.34
C ALA A 5 -8.71 -9.25 -3.63
N VAL A 6 -7.89 -9.36 -2.59
CA VAL A 6 -6.50 -9.78 -2.66
C VAL A 6 -6.33 -11.09 -1.91
N ALA A 7 -5.87 -12.10 -2.63
CA ALA A 7 -5.53 -13.41 -2.11
C ALA A 7 -4.05 -13.68 -2.32
N GLY A 8 -3.46 -14.48 -1.45
CA GLY A 8 -2.07 -14.91 -1.60
C GLY A 8 -1.62 -15.77 -0.44
N ARG A 9 -0.61 -16.59 -0.71
CA ARG A 9 -0.09 -17.51 0.30
C ARG A 9 0.61 -16.75 1.43
N THR A 10 0.72 -17.37 2.60
CA THR A 10 1.48 -16.79 3.71
C THR A 10 2.92 -16.51 3.28
N GLY A 11 3.43 -15.30 3.53
CA GLY A 11 4.74 -14.85 3.06
C GLY A 11 4.76 -14.21 1.67
N ALA A 12 3.63 -14.15 0.95
CA ALA A 12 3.56 -13.55 -0.38
C ALA A 12 3.53 -11.99 -0.38
N GLY A 13 3.59 -11.35 0.78
CA GLY A 13 3.60 -9.88 0.89
C GLY A 13 2.24 -9.19 0.63
N THR A 14 1.13 -9.93 0.51
CA THR A 14 -0.19 -9.34 0.19
C THR A 14 -0.63 -8.28 1.18
N SER A 15 -0.44 -8.52 2.47
CA SER A 15 -0.82 -7.55 3.50
C SER A 15 0.06 -6.30 3.50
N VAL A 16 1.32 -6.39 3.04
CA VAL A 16 2.18 -5.22 2.85
C VAL A 16 1.63 -4.37 1.71
N VAL A 17 1.38 -5.01 0.56
CA VAL A 17 0.80 -4.39 -0.64
C VAL A 17 -0.55 -3.73 -0.32
N ALA A 18 -1.45 -4.45 0.36
CA ALA A 18 -2.76 -3.92 0.72
C ALA A 18 -2.67 -2.74 1.69
N LYS A 19 -1.78 -2.78 2.69
CA LYS A 19 -1.52 -1.63 3.57
C LYS A 19 -1.03 -0.42 2.78
N LEU A 20 -0.09 -0.61 1.86
CA LEU A 20 0.43 0.47 1.01
C LEU A 20 -0.66 1.11 0.14
N MET A 21 -1.64 0.34 -0.30
CA MET A 21 -2.75 0.85 -1.11
C MET A 21 -3.73 1.73 -0.34
N ARG A 22 -3.68 1.78 1.00
CA ARG A 22 -4.45 2.78 1.79
C ARG A 22 -4.07 4.21 1.43
N HIS A 23 -2.85 4.43 0.95
CA HIS A 23 -2.39 5.74 0.52
C HIS A 23 -2.73 6.06 -0.94
N TYR A 24 -3.44 5.18 -1.64
CA TYR A 24 -3.86 5.43 -3.02
C TYR A 24 -5.17 6.24 -3.03
N PRO A 25 -5.26 7.37 -3.75
CA PRO A 25 -6.45 8.22 -3.72
C PRO A 25 -7.73 7.48 -4.10
N GLY A 26 -8.79 7.65 -3.30
CA GLY A 26 -10.10 7.04 -3.53
C GLY A 26 -10.14 5.53 -3.29
N VAL A 27 -9.11 4.97 -2.65
CA VAL A 27 -9.03 3.57 -2.25
C VAL A 27 -9.16 3.48 -0.75
N SER A 28 -9.94 2.51 -0.29
CA SER A 28 -9.91 2.09 1.10
C SER A 28 -9.72 0.59 1.21
N VAL A 29 -9.18 0.15 2.35
CA VAL A 29 -8.74 -1.23 2.54
C VAL A 29 -9.41 -1.84 3.76
N VAL A 30 -9.89 -3.07 3.63
CA VAL A 30 -10.26 -3.95 4.76
C VAL A 30 -9.40 -5.19 4.73
N SER A 31 -9.20 -5.82 5.89
CA SER A 31 -8.48 -7.08 5.98
C SER A 31 -9.30 -8.08 6.79
N PHE A 32 -9.52 -9.27 6.22
CA PHE A 32 -10.08 -10.39 6.97
C PHE A 32 -9.19 -10.77 8.17
N GLY A 33 -7.87 -10.65 8.02
CA GLY A 33 -6.93 -10.91 9.10
C GLY A 33 -7.10 -9.94 10.27
N ASP A 34 -7.33 -8.65 9.99
CA ASP A 34 -7.55 -7.65 11.05
C ASP A 34 -8.90 -7.86 11.74
N PHE A 35 -9.94 -8.20 10.98
CA PHE A 35 -11.23 -8.61 11.54
C PHE A 35 -11.10 -9.83 12.47
N LEU A 36 -10.45 -10.91 12.02
CA LEU A 36 -10.26 -12.13 12.81
C LEU A 36 -9.37 -11.90 14.05
N ARG A 37 -8.35 -11.03 13.96
CA ARG A 37 -7.56 -10.61 15.12
C ARG A 37 -8.41 -9.93 16.17
N LYS A 38 -9.33 -9.05 15.75
CA LYS A 38 -10.26 -8.37 16.67
C LYS A 38 -11.23 -9.34 17.33
N GLN A 39 -11.73 -10.34 16.60
CA GLN A 39 -12.65 -11.35 17.13
C GLN A 39 -11.97 -12.35 18.07
N SER A 40 -10.71 -12.72 17.80
CA SER A 40 -9.97 -13.69 18.62
C SER A 40 -9.31 -13.10 19.86
N GLY A 41 -9.31 -11.77 20.04
CA GLY A 41 -8.57 -11.12 21.12
C GLY A 41 -7.04 -11.17 20.94
N GLY A 42 -6.55 -11.52 19.74
CA GLY A 42 -5.13 -11.40 19.34
C GLY A 42 -4.20 -12.55 19.73
N THR A 43 -4.66 -13.58 20.45
CA THR A 43 -3.81 -14.68 20.97
C THR A 43 -3.89 -15.98 20.17
N ALA A 44 -4.86 -16.12 19.27
CA ALA A 44 -5.08 -17.34 18.50
C ALA A 44 -4.24 -17.39 17.21
N ASN A 45 -3.90 -18.61 16.77
CA ASN A 45 -3.43 -18.82 15.40
C ASN A 45 -4.56 -18.42 14.43
N LEU A 46 -4.33 -17.37 13.67
CA LEU A 46 -5.35 -16.77 12.80
C LEU A 46 -5.80 -17.68 11.66
N GLN A 47 -4.96 -18.61 11.22
CA GLN A 47 -5.34 -19.57 10.18
C GLN A 47 -6.37 -20.57 10.72
N ASP A 48 -6.08 -21.16 11.88
CA ASP A 48 -6.96 -22.13 12.53
C ASP A 48 -8.25 -21.46 12.99
N PHE A 49 -8.14 -20.27 13.60
CA PHE A 49 -9.29 -19.48 14.02
C PHE A 49 -10.15 -19.06 12.83
N GLY A 50 -9.54 -18.62 11.72
CA GLY A 50 -10.26 -18.26 10.51
C GLY A 50 -11.04 -19.44 9.91
N GLN A 51 -10.42 -20.63 9.87
CA GLN A 51 -11.07 -21.85 9.41
C GLN A 51 -12.23 -22.26 10.34
N ALA A 52 -12.03 -22.21 11.66
CA ALA A 52 -13.08 -22.49 12.64
C ALA A 52 -14.24 -21.49 12.54
N PHE A 53 -13.94 -20.20 12.42
CA PHE A 53 -14.94 -19.16 12.23
C PHE A 53 -15.79 -19.41 10.98
N LEU A 54 -15.19 -19.86 9.88
CA LEU A 54 -15.94 -20.21 8.67
C LEU A 54 -16.86 -21.42 8.86
N LEU A 55 -16.41 -22.44 9.58
CA LEU A 55 -17.22 -23.63 9.84
C LEU A 55 -18.40 -23.31 10.79
N GLU A 56 -18.19 -22.42 11.76
CA GLU A 56 -19.20 -22.09 12.78
C GLU A 56 -20.18 -21.00 12.33
N GLN A 57 -19.67 -19.91 11.74
CA GLN A 57 -20.43 -18.70 11.42
C GLN A 57 -20.71 -18.55 9.92
N GLY A 58 -20.01 -19.29 9.08
CA GLY A 58 -20.16 -19.26 7.63
C GLY A 58 -19.43 -18.10 6.93
N PRO A 59 -19.28 -18.20 5.59
CA PRO A 59 -18.58 -17.19 4.78
C PRO A 59 -19.31 -15.83 4.75
N ALA A 60 -20.64 -15.83 4.86
CA ALA A 60 -21.43 -14.59 4.90
C ALA A 60 -21.11 -13.73 6.13
N ALA A 61 -21.05 -14.35 7.32
CA ALA A 61 -20.70 -13.64 8.56
C ALA A 61 -19.28 -13.06 8.50
N MET A 62 -18.34 -13.76 7.85
CA MET A 62 -16.98 -13.25 7.67
C MET A 62 -16.95 -11.99 6.79
N VAL A 63 -17.70 -11.99 5.68
CA VAL A 63 -17.82 -10.82 4.79
C VAL A 63 -18.49 -9.65 5.50
N GLU A 64 -19.63 -9.88 6.15
CA GLU A 64 -20.34 -8.82 6.88
C GLU A 64 -19.48 -8.24 8.02
N GLY A 65 -18.84 -9.11 8.79
CA GLY A 65 -17.98 -8.71 9.90
C GLY A 65 -16.77 -7.88 9.45
N ALA A 66 -16.13 -8.25 8.35
CA ALA A 66 -14.99 -7.49 7.81
C ALA A 66 -15.40 -6.13 7.21
N LEU A 67 -16.65 -6.00 6.76
CA LEU A 67 -17.19 -4.76 6.18
C LEU A 67 -17.93 -3.88 7.21
N ALA A 68 -18.17 -4.41 8.41
CA ALA A 68 -18.91 -3.73 9.46
C ALA A 68 -18.24 -2.40 9.87
N GLY A 69 -19.05 -1.34 9.99
CA GLY A 69 -18.60 0.00 10.39
C GLY A 69 -18.12 0.90 9.27
N ARG A 70 -18.19 0.45 8.00
CA ARG A 70 -17.85 1.29 6.84
C ARG A 70 -18.99 2.20 6.41
N ARG A 71 -18.64 3.45 6.08
CA ARG A 71 -19.53 4.38 5.39
C ARG A 71 -19.38 4.20 3.88
N PRO A 72 -20.44 3.85 3.13
CA PRO A 72 -20.35 3.49 1.71
C PRO A 72 -19.99 4.62 0.72
N SER A 73 -19.87 5.88 1.15
CA SER A 73 -20.05 7.03 0.25
C SER A 73 -18.80 7.79 -0.19
N GLU A 74 -17.62 7.55 0.38
CA GLU A 74 -16.42 8.37 0.09
C GLU A 74 -15.38 7.69 -0.81
N ASP A 75 -15.38 6.36 -0.89
CA ASP A 75 -14.36 5.60 -1.64
C ASP A 75 -14.86 5.12 -3.01
N ARG A 76 -14.05 5.32 -4.05
CA ARG A 76 -14.33 4.78 -5.38
C ARG A 76 -14.06 3.27 -5.43
N THR A 77 -13.00 2.81 -4.76
CA THR A 77 -12.54 1.43 -4.79
C THR A 77 -12.27 0.88 -3.39
N LEU A 78 -12.79 -0.31 -3.10
CA LEU A 78 -12.53 -1.07 -1.89
C LEU A 78 -11.58 -2.23 -2.17
N ILE A 79 -10.47 -2.30 -1.45
CA ILE A 79 -9.57 -3.46 -1.45
C ILE A 79 -9.85 -4.34 -0.23
N ILE A 80 -10.04 -5.64 -0.45
CA ILE A 80 -10.27 -6.62 0.60
C ILE A 80 -9.06 -7.57 0.67
N ASP A 81 -8.19 -7.39 1.66
CA ASP A 81 -7.01 -8.21 1.91
C ASP A 81 -7.32 -9.47 2.72
N GLY A 82 -6.47 -10.49 2.56
CA GLY A 82 -6.47 -11.69 3.37
C GLY A 82 -7.48 -12.73 2.92
N LEU A 83 -7.91 -12.71 1.65
CA LEU A 83 -8.80 -13.73 1.12
C LEU A 83 -8.04 -15.05 0.94
N ARG A 84 -8.49 -16.11 1.63
CA ARG A 84 -7.87 -17.46 1.59
C ARG A 84 -8.84 -18.58 1.21
N HIS A 85 -10.14 -18.31 1.29
CA HIS A 85 -11.18 -19.32 1.12
C HIS A 85 -12.06 -18.99 -0.08
N GLU A 86 -12.29 -19.99 -0.93
CA GLU A 86 -13.12 -19.87 -2.13
C GLU A 86 -14.57 -19.52 -1.81
N GLU A 87 -15.12 -20.07 -0.73
CA GLU A 87 -16.49 -19.82 -0.29
C GLU A 87 -16.73 -18.35 0.07
N VAL A 88 -15.73 -17.70 0.67
CA VAL A 88 -15.75 -16.26 0.97
C VAL A 88 -15.74 -15.44 -0.32
N TRP A 89 -14.96 -15.87 -1.32
CA TRP A 89 -14.96 -15.24 -2.64
C TRP A 89 -16.32 -15.33 -3.33
N VAL A 90 -16.99 -16.48 -3.25
CA VAL A 90 -18.34 -16.65 -3.80
C VAL A 90 -19.32 -15.68 -3.18
N VAL A 91 -19.29 -15.51 -1.84
CA VAL A 91 -20.14 -14.53 -1.15
C VAL A 91 -19.80 -13.10 -1.60
N LEU A 92 -18.51 -12.74 -1.68
CA LEU A 92 -18.08 -11.42 -2.15
C LEU A 92 -18.56 -11.14 -3.58
N LYS A 93 -18.44 -12.13 -4.48
CA LYS A 93 -18.85 -12.01 -5.88
C LYS A 93 -20.37 -11.88 -6.00
N ASN A 94 -21.14 -12.59 -5.17
CA ASN A 94 -22.60 -12.45 -5.13
C ASN A 94 -23.02 -11.07 -4.61
N ARG A 95 -22.34 -10.55 -3.58
CA ARG A 95 -22.64 -9.22 -3.01
C ARG A 95 -22.19 -8.07 -3.91
N PHE A 96 -21.03 -8.24 -4.55
CA PHE A 96 -20.42 -7.28 -5.46
C PHE A 96 -20.13 -7.97 -6.80
N PRO A 97 -21.09 -8.03 -7.74
CA PRO A 97 -20.95 -8.77 -9.00
C PRO A 97 -19.73 -8.35 -9.84
N ASN A 98 -19.38 -7.06 -9.78
CA ASN A 98 -18.25 -6.49 -10.49
C ASN A 98 -16.92 -6.58 -9.72
N SER A 99 -16.90 -7.26 -8.57
CA SER A 99 -15.66 -7.45 -7.81
C SER A 99 -14.63 -8.22 -8.64
N ARG A 100 -13.37 -7.85 -8.48
CA ARG A 100 -12.23 -8.49 -9.14
C ARG A 100 -11.30 -9.11 -8.11
N LEU A 101 -10.57 -10.13 -8.51
CA LEU A 101 -9.67 -10.90 -7.66
C LEU A 101 -8.23 -10.79 -8.17
N LEU A 102 -7.37 -10.28 -7.30
CA LEU A 102 -5.92 -10.32 -7.43
C LEU A 102 -5.38 -11.49 -6.60
N CYS A 103 -4.61 -12.38 -7.23
CA CYS A 103 -3.84 -13.40 -6.53
C CYS A 103 -2.34 -13.12 -6.61
N VAL A 104 -1.65 -13.14 -5.46
CA VAL A 104 -0.20 -13.11 -5.36
C VAL A 104 0.29 -14.53 -5.07
N ASP A 105 0.90 -15.15 -6.09
CA ASP A 105 1.22 -16.58 -6.18
C ASP A 105 2.72 -16.78 -6.49
N PRO A 106 3.63 -16.37 -5.59
CA PRO A 106 5.05 -16.67 -5.74
C PRO A 106 5.29 -18.19 -5.70
N ARG A 107 6.40 -18.62 -6.29
CA ARG A 107 6.79 -20.04 -6.25
C ARG A 107 7.00 -20.49 -4.81
N GLU A 108 6.74 -21.77 -4.55
CA GLU A 108 6.83 -22.35 -3.22
C GLU A 108 8.22 -22.17 -2.59
N GLU A 109 9.27 -22.31 -3.40
CA GLU A 109 10.65 -22.14 -2.96
C GLU A 109 10.92 -20.73 -2.44
N VAL A 110 10.27 -19.72 -3.04
CA VAL A 110 10.39 -18.31 -2.64
C VAL A 110 9.72 -18.07 -1.29
N LEU A 111 8.55 -18.67 -1.06
CA LEU A 111 7.82 -18.55 0.20
C LEU A 111 8.58 -19.23 1.35
N ILE A 112 9.15 -20.40 1.08
CA ILE A 112 9.98 -21.13 2.05
C ILE A 112 11.21 -20.28 2.41
N GLN A 113 11.91 -19.75 1.41
CA GLN A 113 13.10 -18.93 1.64
C GLN A 113 12.77 -17.66 2.45
N ALA A 114 11.67 -16.97 2.12
CA ALA A 114 11.24 -15.78 2.85
C ALA A 114 10.96 -16.05 4.33
N LEU A 115 10.27 -17.15 4.65
CA LEU A 115 9.96 -17.53 6.04
C LEU A 115 11.23 -17.89 6.84
N VAL A 116 12.23 -18.47 6.17
CA VAL A 116 13.53 -18.81 6.76
C VAL A 116 14.38 -17.56 6.97
N ASP A 117 14.44 -16.66 5.98
CA ASP A 117 15.24 -15.43 6.01
C ASP A 117 14.72 -14.43 7.07
N GLU A 118 13.41 -14.43 7.33
CA GLU A 118 12.81 -13.67 8.42
C GLU A 118 13.17 -14.21 9.82
N GLY A 119 13.93 -15.30 9.92
CA GLY A 119 14.35 -15.94 11.16
C GLY A 119 13.21 -16.58 11.95
N LYS A 120 12.05 -16.80 11.31
CA LYS A 120 10.81 -17.18 12.00
C LYS A 120 10.68 -18.69 12.18
N VAL A 121 11.28 -19.50 11.31
CA VAL A 121 11.15 -20.97 11.29
C VAL A 121 12.31 -21.63 10.54
N ASP A 122 12.55 -22.92 10.80
CA ASP A 122 13.44 -23.73 9.96
C ASP A 122 12.79 -24.12 8.62
N VAL A 123 13.58 -24.65 7.68
CA VAL A 123 13.11 -25.05 6.34
C VAL A 123 11.99 -26.11 6.39
N SER A 124 12.01 -27.00 7.39
CA SER A 124 11.01 -28.07 7.56
C SER A 124 9.66 -27.51 8.01
N GLU A 125 9.69 -26.58 8.97
CA GLU A 125 8.50 -25.90 9.48
C GLU A 125 7.95 -24.88 8.46
N ALA A 126 8.83 -24.19 7.71
CA ALA A 126 8.43 -23.34 6.58
C ALA A 126 7.66 -24.14 5.51
N ARG A 127 8.16 -25.34 5.12
CA ARG A 127 7.46 -26.24 4.20
C ARG A 127 6.09 -26.67 4.71
N LYS A 128 5.96 -26.99 6.00
CA LYS A 128 4.66 -27.34 6.60
C LYS A 128 3.66 -26.20 6.54
N ARG A 129 4.10 -24.96 6.81
CA ARG A 129 3.25 -23.77 6.73
C ARG A 129 2.81 -23.46 5.30
N VAL A 130 3.72 -23.57 4.34
CA VAL A 130 3.42 -23.35 2.93
C VAL A 130 2.49 -24.46 2.40
N GLY A 131 2.70 -25.72 2.79
CA GLY A 131 1.85 -26.84 2.42
C GLY A 131 0.52 -26.97 3.20
N HIS A 132 0.16 -26.01 4.05
CA HIS A 132 -1.02 -26.09 4.90
C HIS A 132 -2.33 -26.16 4.08
N PRO A 133 -3.38 -26.90 4.49
CA PRO A 133 -4.64 -27.02 3.74
C PRO A 133 -5.32 -25.68 3.41
N VAL A 134 -5.16 -24.67 4.26
CA VAL A 134 -5.67 -23.31 3.98
C VAL A 134 -4.99 -22.70 2.74
N GLU A 135 -3.75 -23.07 2.45
CA GLU A 135 -3.01 -22.63 1.25
C GLU A 135 -3.49 -23.36 -0.03
N LEU A 136 -4.14 -24.53 0.11
CA LEU A 136 -4.85 -25.17 -1.02
C LEU A 136 -6.08 -24.34 -1.44
N GLY A 137 -6.72 -23.65 -0.48
CA GLY A 137 -7.81 -22.71 -0.77
C GLY A 137 -7.36 -21.56 -1.66
N VAL A 138 -6.15 -21.02 -1.42
CA VAL A 138 -5.52 -19.99 -2.27
C VAL A 138 -5.26 -20.52 -3.68
N SER A 139 -4.82 -21.77 -3.82
CA SER A 139 -4.60 -22.39 -5.14
C SER A 139 -5.88 -22.43 -5.99
N ARG A 140 -7.05 -22.62 -5.38
CA ARG A 140 -8.35 -22.54 -6.08
C ARG A 140 -8.73 -21.11 -6.43
N LEU A 141 -8.39 -20.14 -5.58
CA LEU A 141 -8.60 -18.72 -5.85
C LEU A 141 -7.75 -18.24 -7.03
N VAL A 142 -6.53 -18.73 -7.20
CA VAL A 142 -5.67 -18.42 -8.36
C VAL A 142 -6.36 -18.76 -9.68
N LEU A 143 -7.11 -19.87 -9.74
CA LEU A 143 -7.87 -20.25 -10.95
C LEU A 143 -9.05 -19.33 -11.26
N LYS A 144 -9.52 -18.58 -10.27
CA LYS A 144 -10.65 -17.65 -10.35
C LYS A 144 -10.22 -16.19 -10.42
N ALA A 145 -8.92 -15.93 -10.34
CA ALA A 145 -8.37 -14.60 -10.28
C ALA A 145 -8.50 -13.88 -11.62
N ASP A 146 -8.88 -12.61 -11.56
CA ASP A 146 -8.81 -11.69 -12.69
C ASP A 146 -7.35 -11.31 -12.99
N TYR A 147 -6.48 -11.31 -11.96
CA TYR A 147 -5.06 -11.09 -12.12
C TYR A 147 -4.23 -11.97 -11.19
N VAL A 148 -3.15 -12.56 -11.71
CA VAL A 148 -2.21 -13.37 -10.94
C VAL A 148 -0.81 -12.78 -11.06
N THR A 149 -0.16 -12.54 -9.93
CA THR A 149 1.23 -12.09 -9.87
C THR A 149 2.13 -13.19 -9.38
N ARG A 150 3.29 -13.32 -10.03
CA ARG A 150 4.32 -14.28 -9.67
C ARG A 150 5.65 -13.56 -9.64
N GLY A 151 6.20 -13.35 -8.46
CA GLY A 151 7.57 -12.88 -8.29
C GLY A 151 8.53 -14.05 -8.11
N GLU A 152 9.77 -13.82 -8.52
CA GLU A 152 10.92 -14.69 -8.30
C GLU A 152 11.52 -14.53 -6.90
N ASP A 153 11.14 -13.45 -6.20
CA ASP A 153 11.47 -13.16 -4.81
C ASP A 153 10.31 -12.37 -4.13
N PRO A 154 10.31 -12.20 -2.80
CA PRO A 154 9.23 -11.49 -2.08
C PRO A 154 9.10 -10.02 -2.50
N SER A 155 10.22 -9.32 -2.63
CA SER A 155 10.28 -7.92 -3.06
C SER A 155 9.69 -7.72 -4.46
N GLN A 156 10.01 -8.63 -5.39
CA GLN A 156 9.46 -8.62 -6.75
C GLN A 156 7.97 -8.99 -6.75
N SER A 157 7.55 -9.91 -5.89
CA SER A 157 6.14 -10.29 -5.74
C SER A 157 5.28 -9.11 -5.29
N GLU A 158 5.75 -8.35 -4.30
CA GLU A 158 5.14 -7.11 -3.83
C GLU A 158 5.07 -6.05 -4.93
N GLU A 159 6.16 -5.84 -5.67
CA GLU A 159 6.21 -4.87 -6.77
C GLU A 159 5.18 -5.18 -7.87
N ILE A 160 5.11 -6.44 -8.29
CA ILE A 160 4.18 -6.87 -9.35
C ILE A 160 2.73 -6.82 -8.84
N ALA A 161 2.48 -7.17 -7.57
CA ALA A 161 1.17 -7.06 -6.93
C ALA A 161 0.70 -5.60 -6.85
N MET A 162 1.57 -4.68 -6.43
CA MET A 162 1.28 -3.24 -6.42
C MET A 162 0.92 -2.73 -7.82
N ARG A 163 1.67 -3.14 -8.85
CA ARG A 163 1.32 -2.80 -10.24
C ARG A 163 -0.03 -3.35 -10.66
N GLY A 164 -0.32 -4.59 -10.29
CA GLY A 164 -1.61 -5.24 -10.54
C GLY A 164 -2.76 -4.43 -9.95
N LEU A 165 -2.67 -4.04 -8.68
CA LEU A 165 -3.69 -3.21 -8.03
C LEU A 165 -3.88 -1.86 -8.70
N VAL A 166 -2.78 -1.15 -8.98
CA VAL A 166 -2.85 0.15 -9.66
C VAL A 166 -3.49 0.02 -11.04
N ALA A 167 -3.15 -1.03 -11.80
CA ALA A 167 -3.74 -1.30 -13.10
C ALA A 167 -5.22 -1.64 -13.04
N MET A 168 -5.63 -2.34 -11.98
CA MET A 168 -7.03 -2.63 -11.75
C MET A 168 -7.80 -1.35 -11.42
N ILE A 169 -7.26 -0.48 -10.56
CA ILE A 169 -7.91 0.76 -10.14
C ILE A 169 -7.94 1.82 -11.25
N ASP A 170 -6.81 2.00 -11.93
CA ASP A 170 -6.62 2.99 -12.99
C ASP A 170 -5.93 2.35 -14.20
N PRO A 171 -6.72 1.68 -15.07
CA PRO A 171 -6.17 1.01 -16.25
C PRO A 171 -5.53 1.99 -17.25
N GLY A 172 -5.86 3.29 -17.19
CA GLY A 172 -5.26 4.32 -18.04
C GLY A 172 -3.82 4.69 -17.65
N ILE A 173 -3.42 4.40 -16.41
CA ILE A 173 -2.05 4.60 -15.91
C ILE A 173 -1.13 3.41 -16.28
N VAL A 174 -1.69 2.28 -16.70
CA VAL A 174 -0.95 1.03 -16.89
C VAL A 174 -0.93 0.60 -18.37
N PRO A 175 0.26 0.33 -18.95
CA PRO A 175 0.41 0.08 -20.39
C PRO A 175 -0.40 -1.12 -20.92
N ASP A 176 -0.78 -1.06 -22.19
CA ASP A 176 -1.53 -2.12 -22.89
C ASP A 176 -0.83 -3.49 -22.86
N SER A 177 0.51 -3.53 -22.80
CA SER A 177 1.28 -4.78 -22.64
C SER A 177 1.05 -5.49 -21.29
N ILE A 178 0.60 -4.76 -20.27
CA ILE A 178 0.12 -5.35 -19.03
C ILE A 178 -1.35 -5.73 -19.24
N GLN A 179 -2.17 -4.89 -19.90
CA GLN A 179 -3.56 -5.17 -20.34
C GLN A 179 -3.73 -6.46 -21.17
N GLU A 180 -2.75 -6.84 -22.01
CA GLU A 180 -2.75 -8.11 -22.74
C GLU A 180 -2.66 -9.33 -21.81
N LYS A 181 -2.01 -9.21 -20.64
CA LYS A 181 -2.10 -10.23 -19.58
C LYS A 181 -3.46 -10.23 -18.87
N PHE A 182 -4.23 -9.14 -18.90
CA PHE A 182 -5.62 -9.09 -18.37
C PHE A 182 -6.62 -9.81 -19.28
N SER A 183 -6.27 -10.04 -20.56
CA SER A 183 -7.16 -10.63 -21.56
C SER A 183 -6.67 -12.02 -21.95
N ARG A 184 -6.80 -13.01 -21.04
CA ARG A 184 -6.65 -14.47 -21.25
C ARG A 184 -5.58 -14.95 -22.26
N SER A 185 -4.56 -15.64 -21.74
CA SER A 185 -3.88 -16.79 -22.39
C SER A 185 -3.80 -16.78 -23.92
N VAL A 186 -2.84 -16.06 -24.51
CA VAL A 186 -2.30 -16.43 -25.83
C VAL A 186 -0.78 -16.28 -25.79
N LEU A 187 -0.12 -17.37 -26.18
CA LEU A 187 1.31 -17.48 -26.40
C LEU A 187 1.75 -16.55 -27.55
N HIS A 188 2.97 -16.02 -27.41
CA HIS A 188 3.79 -15.39 -28.46
C HIS A 188 3.29 -14.06 -29.05
N ASP A 189 3.83 -12.94 -28.55
CA ASP A 189 4.76 -12.14 -29.36
C ASP A 189 5.66 -11.20 -28.54
N LYS A 190 6.75 -10.69 -29.12
CA LYS A 190 7.67 -9.75 -28.43
C LYS A 190 7.08 -8.32 -28.42
N PRO A 191 7.14 -7.60 -27.28
CA PRO A 191 6.52 -6.29 -27.15
C PRO A 191 7.18 -5.21 -28.02
N ASP A 192 6.37 -4.35 -28.62
CA ASP A 192 6.82 -3.28 -29.50
C ASP A 192 7.59 -2.15 -28.75
N ARG A 193 8.15 -1.21 -29.52
CA ARG A 193 9.01 -0.12 -29.03
C ARG A 193 8.29 0.89 -28.12
N ASN A 194 7.00 1.15 -28.33
CA ASN A 194 6.16 2.00 -27.48
C ASN A 194 5.76 1.27 -26.19
N SER A 195 5.35 0.00 -26.28
CA SER A 195 5.06 -0.84 -25.10
C SER A 195 6.29 -0.98 -24.20
N ARG A 196 7.48 -1.08 -24.79
CA ARG A 196 8.75 -1.12 -24.05
C ARG A 196 9.07 0.20 -23.33
N ARG A 197 8.79 1.35 -23.93
CA ARG A 197 8.96 2.69 -23.31
C ARG A 197 7.99 2.89 -22.14
N GLN A 198 6.74 2.47 -22.31
CA GLN A 198 5.71 2.52 -21.27
C GLN A 198 5.95 1.53 -20.12
N LEU A 199 6.45 0.32 -20.40
CA LEU A 199 6.90 -0.64 -19.38
C LEU A 199 8.10 -0.11 -18.58
N LEU A 200 9.03 0.59 -19.24
CA LEU A 200 10.15 1.28 -18.59
C LEU A 200 9.66 2.42 -17.69
N MET A 201 8.61 3.15 -18.08
CA MET A 201 7.99 4.18 -17.23
C MET A 201 7.21 3.61 -16.05
N SER A 202 6.44 2.54 -16.22
CA SER A 202 5.81 1.81 -15.10
C SER A 202 6.86 1.24 -14.13
N ARG A 203 7.99 0.76 -14.65
CA ARG A 203 9.18 0.41 -13.86
C ARG A 203 9.77 1.58 -13.10
N ALA A 204 9.93 2.73 -13.75
CA ALA A 204 10.44 3.94 -13.13
C ALA A 204 9.49 4.51 -12.07
N LEU A 205 8.17 4.43 -12.27
CA LEU A 205 7.16 4.90 -11.32
C LEU A 205 7.06 3.99 -10.08
N SER A 206 7.08 2.66 -10.23
CA SER A 206 7.12 1.75 -9.07
C SER A 206 8.45 1.85 -8.32
N ARG A 207 9.58 1.96 -9.02
CA ARG A 207 10.90 2.19 -8.39
C ARG A 207 10.95 3.55 -7.69
N GLY A 208 10.42 4.60 -8.31
CA GLY A 208 10.33 5.93 -7.73
C GLY A 208 9.46 5.94 -6.48
N ARG A 209 8.32 5.23 -6.49
CA ARG A 209 7.46 5.07 -5.31
C ARG A 209 8.16 4.29 -4.19
N ARG A 210 8.75 3.13 -4.50
CA ARG A 210 9.54 2.35 -3.52
C ARG A 210 10.70 3.16 -2.93
N ALA A 211 11.45 3.86 -3.77
CA ALA A 211 12.55 4.71 -3.32
C ALA A 211 12.09 5.82 -2.37
N ILE A 212 10.95 6.47 -2.65
CA ILE A 212 10.38 7.48 -1.75
C ILE A 212 10.00 6.88 -0.40
N PHE A 213 9.41 5.67 -0.38
CA PHE A 213 9.05 5.00 0.87
C PHE A 213 10.27 4.47 1.63
N GLU A 214 11.29 3.94 0.95
CA GLU A 214 12.57 3.59 1.58
C GLU A 214 13.24 4.82 2.21
N LEU A 215 13.19 5.97 1.54
CA LEU A 215 13.66 7.23 2.09
C LEU A 215 12.83 7.67 3.30
N LEU A 216 11.50 7.55 3.24
CA LEU A 216 10.61 7.84 4.36
C LEU A 216 10.94 6.99 5.59
N THR A 217 11.16 5.68 5.40
CA THR A 217 11.58 4.77 6.48
C THR A 217 12.95 5.14 7.05
N ARG A 218 13.92 5.50 6.20
CA ARG A 218 15.25 5.96 6.64
C ARG A 218 15.18 7.26 7.45
N GLU A 219 14.21 8.11 7.17
CA GLU A 219 13.93 9.36 7.90
C GLU A 219 13.00 9.16 9.11
N GLY A 220 12.86 7.92 9.59
CA GLY A 220 12.13 7.58 10.83
C GLY A 220 10.70 7.10 10.62
N GLY A 221 10.15 7.15 9.41
CA GLY A 221 8.79 6.73 9.12
C GLY A 221 7.74 7.74 9.57
N CYS A 222 6.58 7.25 10.04
CA CYS A 222 5.44 8.07 10.44
C CYS A 222 4.95 7.71 11.85
N GLU A 223 4.30 8.67 12.51
CA GLU A 223 3.60 8.51 13.79
C GLU A 223 2.11 8.87 13.64
N GLN A 224 1.26 8.31 14.49
CA GLN A 224 -0.14 8.73 14.62
C GLN A 224 -0.26 10.00 15.48
N ALA A 225 -1.44 10.64 15.47
CA ALA A 225 -1.67 11.91 16.17
C ALA A 225 -1.25 11.89 17.65
N LEU A 226 -1.51 10.79 18.39
CA LEU A 226 -1.07 10.63 19.78
C LEU A 226 0.46 10.75 19.94
N GLY A 227 1.25 10.19 19.03
CA GLY A 227 2.71 10.30 19.05
C GLY A 227 3.19 11.73 18.77
N VAL A 228 2.55 12.38 17.80
CA VAL A 228 2.83 13.78 17.45
C VAL A 228 2.46 14.73 18.59
N ALA A 229 1.33 14.51 19.25
CA ALA A 229 0.86 15.29 20.40
C ALA A 229 1.89 15.25 21.54
N ALA A 230 2.38 14.05 21.87
CA ALA A 230 3.45 13.90 22.86
C ALA A 230 4.75 14.61 22.45
N ARG A 231 5.08 14.59 21.16
CA ARG A 231 6.29 15.23 20.62
C ARG A 231 6.25 16.76 20.68
N LEU A 232 5.09 17.34 20.38
CA LEU A 232 4.88 18.79 20.37
C LEU A 232 4.42 19.35 21.73
N ALA A 233 4.20 18.48 22.72
CA ALA A 233 3.61 18.83 24.03
C ALA A 233 2.25 19.56 23.89
N VAL A 234 1.42 19.08 22.96
CA VAL A 234 0.07 19.57 22.66
C VAL A 234 -0.95 18.43 22.76
N SER A 235 -2.23 18.74 22.66
CA SER A 235 -3.32 17.75 22.56
C SER A 235 -3.44 17.14 21.16
N GLU A 236 -4.06 15.96 21.03
CA GLU A 236 -4.35 15.35 19.72
C GLU A 236 -5.26 16.26 18.87
N GLU A 237 -6.21 16.94 19.51
CA GLU A 237 -7.08 17.93 18.88
C GLU A 237 -6.30 19.08 18.25
N GLU A 238 -5.29 19.60 18.95
CA GLU A 238 -4.41 20.64 18.43
C GLU A 238 -3.59 20.16 17.23
N VAL A 239 -3.14 18.89 17.23
CA VAL A 239 -2.48 18.28 16.05
C VAL A 239 -3.38 18.33 14.81
N TYR A 240 -4.68 18.00 14.96
CA TYR A 240 -5.63 18.08 13.84
C TYR A 240 -5.94 19.52 13.42
N VAL A 241 -5.94 20.47 14.36
CA VAL A 241 -6.04 21.91 14.03
C VAL A 241 -4.85 22.34 13.17
N HIS A 242 -3.64 21.94 13.56
CA HIS A 242 -2.43 22.22 12.80
C HIS A 242 -2.43 21.59 11.40
N LEU A 243 -2.95 20.36 11.27
CA LEU A 243 -3.14 19.68 9.99
C LEU A 243 -4.13 20.44 9.09
N LYS A 244 -5.29 20.84 9.63
CA LYS A 244 -6.32 21.62 8.90
C LYS A 244 -5.80 22.98 8.44
N GLN A 245 -4.97 23.62 9.24
CA GLN A 245 -4.34 24.90 8.91
C GLN A 245 -3.20 24.78 7.88
N GLY A 246 -2.83 23.55 7.49
CA GLY A 246 -1.72 23.31 6.57
C GLY A 246 -0.34 23.61 7.19
N SER A 247 -0.24 23.58 8.52
CA SER A 247 1.04 23.71 9.23
C SER A 247 1.70 22.36 9.53
N LEU A 248 0.95 21.26 9.39
CA LEU A 248 1.44 19.89 9.43
C LEU A 248 1.06 19.15 8.14
N PHE A 249 1.81 18.09 7.87
CA PHE A 249 1.55 17.17 6.78
C PHE A 249 1.28 15.77 7.35
N ALA A 250 0.20 15.16 6.89
CA ALA A 250 -0.07 13.75 7.07
C ALA A 250 -0.18 13.08 5.70
N VAL A 251 0.33 11.85 5.60
CA VAL A 251 0.11 10.98 4.44
C VAL A 251 -1.23 10.30 4.66
N THR A 252 -2.14 10.43 3.68
CA THR A 252 -3.56 10.02 3.76
C THR A 252 -3.86 8.81 4.65
N GLY A 253 -4.66 9.10 5.67
CA GLY A 253 -5.84 8.38 6.13
C GLY A 253 -6.88 9.45 6.55
N SER A 254 -8.15 9.08 6.79
CA SER A 254 -9.14 9.99 7.41
C SER A 254 -8.58 10.66 8.68
N GLU A 255 -9.23 11.67 9.28
CA GLU A 255 -8.72 12.27 10.55
C GLU A 255 -8.32 11.20 11.58
N LYS A 256 -8.97 10.03 11.61
CA LYS A 256 -8.65 8.93 12.55
C LYS A 256 -7.52 7.98 12.11
N GLU A 257 -7.02 8.12 10.89
CA GLU A 257 -5.96 7.28 10.30
C GLU A 257 -4.79 8.13 9.78
N ALA A 258 -4.70 9.39 10.19
CA ALA A 258 -3.64 10.30 9.77
C ALA A 258 -2.27 9.84 10.28
N GLU A 259 -1.33 9.64 9.36
CA GLU A 259 0.06 9.29 9.65
C GLU A 259 0.98 10.47 9.31
N PHE A 260 1.71 10.95 10.30
CA PHE A 260 2.54 12.13 10.23
C PHE A 260 4.01 11.72 10.08
N PRO A 261 4.68 12.06 8.97
CA PRO A 261 6.09 11.77 8.82
C PRO A 261 6.94 12.43 9.92
N ILE A 262 7.79 11.65 10.59
CA ILE A 262 8.54 12.12 11.77
C ILE A 262 9.52 13.24 11.42
N TRP A 263 10.07 13.22 10.21
CA TRP A 263 11.07 14.18 9.76
C TRP A 263 10.59 15.63 9.68
N GLN A 264 9.28 15.89 9.76
CA GLN A 264 8.74 17.25 9.79
C GLN A 264 8.90 17.94 11.15
N PHE A 265 9.43 17.24 12.15
CA PHE A 265 9.62 17.74 13.52
C PHE A 265 11.10 17.83 13.89
N THR A 266 11.45 18.79 14.74
CA THR A 266 12.79 18.94 15.33
C THR A 266 12.68 19.57 16.72
N ASN A 267 13.44 19.07 17.70
CA ASN A 267 13.52 19.64 19.06
C ASN A 267 12.18 19.95 19.75
N GLY A 268 11.14 19.15 19.48
CA GLY A 268 9.81 19.35 20.06
C GLY A 268 8.92 20.34 19.30
N ASP A 269 9.37 20.86 18.16
CA ASP A 269 8.63 21.79 17.31
C ASP A 269 8.54 21.27 15.87
N VAL A 270 7.72 21.95 15.04
CA VAL A 270 7.71 21.75 13.59
C VAL A 270 8.98 22.33 12.98
N LEU A 271 9.56 21.63 12.00
CA LEU A 271 10.77 22.03 11.30
C LEU A 271 10.63 23.47 10.78
N PRO A 272 11.57 24.38 11.11
CA PRO A 272 11.49 25.78 10.68
C PRO A 272 11.31 25.92 9.16
N GLY A 273 10.38 26.79 8.77
CA GLY A 273 10.05 27.03 7.35
C GLY A 273 9.16 25.95 6.71
N PHE A 274 8.93 24.81 7.35
CA PHE A 274 8.10 23.73 6.80
C PHE A 274 6.68 24.18 6.40
N PRO A 275 5.92 24.93 7.22
CA PRO A 275 4.59 25.40 6.83
C PRO A 275 4.59 26.26 5.56
N LYS A 276 5.62 27.10 5.36
CA LYS A 276 5.74 27.93 4.16
C LYS A 276 5.94 27.07 2.91
N VAL A 277 6.79 26.05 3.02
CA VAL A 277 7.04 25.10 1.93
C VAL A 277 5.79 24.29 1.62
N LEU A 278 5.06 23.84 2.65
CA LEU A 278 3.82 23.10 2.48
C LEU A 278 2.73 23.94 1.80
N ALA A 279 2.63 25.22 2.13
CA ALA A 279 1.75 26.17 1.46
C ALA A 279 2.09 26.32 -0.04
N ALA A 280 3.38 26.43 -0.38
CA ALA A 280 3.85 26.45 -1.77
C ALA A 280 3.52 25.15 -2.53
N LEU A 281 3.43 24.02 -1.81
CA LEU A 281 3.05 22.71 -2.35
C LEU A 281 1.55 22.38 -2.22
N SER A 282 0.70 23.32 -1.83
CA SER A 282 -0.71 23.06 -1.51
C SER A 282 -1.50 22.37 -2.63
N GLY A 283 -1.19 22.67 -3.90
CA GLY A 283 -1.80 22.04 -5.08
C GLY A 283 -1.32 20.63 -5.42
N HIS A 284 -0.37 20.07 -4.65
CA HIS A 284 0.20 18.74 -4.88
C HIS A 284 -0.43 17.67 -4.02
N ASN A 285 -0.46 16.44 -4.54
CA ASN A 285 -0.78 15.25 -3.76
C ASN A 285 0.35 14.87 -2.78
N ASP A 286 0.01 14.04 -1.80
CA ASP A 286 0.91 13.63 -0.70
C ASP A 286 2.20 12.96 -1.19
N LEU A 287 2.11 12.14 -2.23
CA LEU A 287 3.28 11.47 -2.80
C LEU A 287 4.24 12.48 -3.47
N ALA A 288 3.71 13.50 -4.15
CA ALA A 288 4.52 14.55 -4.75
C ALA A 288 5.20 15.40 -3.68
N LYS A 289 4.50 15.68 -2.56
CA LYS A 289 5.07 16.34 -1.38
C LYS A 289 6.18 15.50 -0.75
N LEU A 290 5.95 14.21 -0.49
CA LEU A 290 6.97 13.28 0.00
C LEU A 290 8.19 13.24 -0.92
N ARG A 291 7.97 13.11 -2.22
CA ARG A 291 9.05 13.11 -3.22
C ARG A 291 9.87 14.39 -3.16
N PHE A 292 9.19 15.54 -3.06
CA PHE A 292 9.87 16.83 -2.99
C PHE A 292 10.83 16.85 -1.82
N PHE A 293 10.35 16.56 -0.61
CA PHE A 293 11.18 16.65 0.60
C PHE A 293 12.33 15.64 0.63
N LEU A 294 12.09 14.41 0.18
CA LEU A 294 13.01 13.29 0.39
C LEU A 294 14.02 13.09 -0.75
N SER A 295 13.70 13.56 -1.96
CA SER A 295 14.57 13.37 -3.13
C SER A 295 15.47 14.58 -3.38
N GLY A 296 16.61 14.36 -4.03
CA GLY A 296 17.48 15.45 -4.47
C GLY A 296 16.77 16.43 -5.41
N ASN A 297 17.00 17.72 -5.22
CA ASN A 297 16.42 18.80 -6.01
C ASN A 297 17.52 19.58 -6.75
N HIS A 298 17.39 19.73 -8.07
CA HIS A 298 18.39 20.41 -8.89
C HIS A 298 18.53 21.91 -8.56
N LEU A 299 17.47 22.55 -8.08
CA LEU A 299 17.51 23.95 -7.61
C LEU A 299 18.27 24.09 -6.28
N LEU A 300 18.58 22.96 -5.62
CA LEU A 300 19.35 22.86 -4.39
C LEU A 300 20.64 22.05 -4.64
N ALA A 301 21.22 22.15 -5.85
CA ALA A 301 22.46 21.44 -6.23
C ALA A 301 22.43 19.90 -6.04
N GLY A 302 21.24 19.30 -6.17
CA GLY A 302 21.04 17.85 -6.03
C GLY A 302 20.77 17.40 -4.59
N GLU A 303 20.76 18.32 -3.63
CA GLU A 303 20.43 18.05 -2.24
C GLU A 303 18.91 17.95 -2.02
N SER A 304 18.50 17.20 -1.00
CA SER A 304 17.08 17.11 -0.67
C SER A 304 16.60 18.38 0.02
N PRO A 305 15.39 18.88 -0.32
CA PRO A 305 14.75 19.99 0.39
C PRO A 305 14.65 19.79 1.90
N LEU A 306 14.48 18.55 2.38
CA LEU A 306 14.52 18.25 3.82
C LEU A 306 15.88 18.58 4.44
N LYS A 307 16.98 18.18 3.80
CA LYS A 307 18.33 18.48 4.30
C LYS A 307 18.60 19.98 4.28
N ALA A 308 18.24 20.66 3.19
CA ALA A 308 18.37 22.11 3.10
C ALA A 308 17.54 22.86 4.17
N LEU A 309 16.32 22.40 4.48
CA LEU A 309 15.51 22.97 5.57
C LEU A 309 16.15 22.78 6.95
N ARG A 310 16.76 21.60 7.21
CA ARG A 310 17.49 21.35 8.47
C ARG A 310 18.72 22.24 8.63
N GLU A 311 19.25 22.79 7.53
CA GLU A 311 20.35 23.76 7.49
C GLU A 311 19.85 25.22 7.43
N ASP A 312 18.57 25.47 7.75
CA ASP A 312 17.93 26.79 7.80
C ASP A 312 17.90 27.55 6.45
N ARG A 313 18.03 26.83 5.32
CA ARG A 313 17.95 27.42 3.97
C ARG A 313 16.51 27.51 3.47
N VAL A 314 15.63 28.08 4.30
CA VAL A 314 14.17 28.12 4.08
C VAL A 314 13.80 28.78 2.75
N GLU A 315 14.36 29.95 2.44
CA GLU A 315 13.99 30.71 1.25
C GLU A 315 14.41 30.02 -0.06
N GLU A 316 15.51 29.27 -0.05
CA GLU A 316 15.91 28.45 -1.19
C GLU A 316 14.92 27.31 -1.44
N VAL A 317 14.48 26.65 -0.36
CA VAL A 317 13.53 25.53 -0.44
C VAL A 317 12.14 25.99 -0.85
N VAL A 318 11.66 27.14 -0.34
CA VAL A 318 10.38 27.72 -0.78
C VAL A 318 10.42 28.03 -2.28
N ARG A 319 11.47 28.70 -2.77
CA ARG A 319 11.63 28.95 -4.22
C ARG A 319 11.66 27.65 -5.04
N ALA A 320 12.27 26.60 -4.50
CA ALA A 320 12.30 25.30 -5.16
C ALA A 320 10.90 24.65 -5.20
N ALA A 321 10.11 24.81 -4.14
CA ALA A 321 8.73 24.32 -4.04
C ALA A 321 7.78 25.06 -4.99
N GLU A 322 7.85 26.39 -5.07
CA GLU A 322 7.05 27.19 -6.00
C GLU A 322 7.26 26.81 -7.47
N ARG A 323 8.48 26.36 -7.80
CA ARG A 323 8.87 25.92 -9.15
C ARG A 323 8.65 24.43 -9.40
N TYR A 324 8.18 23.69 -8.40
CA TYR A 324 8.09 22.22 -8.42
C TYR A 324 6.99 21.66 -9.35
N LEU A 325 6.40 22.46 -10.25
CA LEU A 325 5.34 22.05 -11.17
C LEU A 325 5.58 22.32 -12.66
N VAL A 326 6.78 22.69 -13.11
CA VAL A 326 7.02 22.96 -14.54
C VAL A 326 7.57 21.75 -15.34
N GLN A 327 7.94 20.63 -14.69
CA GLN A 327 8.64 19.52 -15.39
C GLN A 327 8.03 18.12 -15.25
N GLY A 328 6.77 18.00 -14.80
CA GLY A 328 6.11 16.70 -14.61
C GLY A 328 5.25 16.18 -15.77
N ALA A 329 5.04 16.98 -16.82
CA ALA A 329 4.19 16.64 -17.97
C ALA A 329 5.00 16.63 -19.27
N ALA A 330 5.73 15.54 -19.52
CA ALA A 330 6.26 15.16 -20.84
C ALA A 330 6.59 13.66 -20.90
#